data_AF-A0A8S1BDB7-F1
#
_entry.id   AF-A0A8S1BDB7-F1
#
_cell.length_a   1.000
_cell.length_b   1.000
_cell.length_c   1.000
_cell.angle_alpha   90.00
_cell.angle_beta   90.00
_cell.angle_gamma   90.00
#
_symmetry.space_group_name_H-M   'P 1'
#
loop_
_entity.id
_entity.type
_entity.pdbx_description
1 polymer ?
#
loop_
_entity_poly.entity_id
_entity_poly.type
_entity_poly.pdbx_seq_one_letter_code
_entity_poly.pdbx_strand_id
1 'polypeptide(L)'
;MISVLLLLSCTIVIVLSTQPVVSLHLCKTDNDVCVTNAVKAAYPLILEPNENIGAKDMDPLYQEIIEGNLSTLKFKFLNNTVIGFKTCEVQTAKFVDNNEDILRIDLLCPKFKLHGLYVIKGQLITIPIEGNGNYVLDTKKYSITVDLELKTITKHGKSYKSVKGFKTKAEALEKVTYDLRNLFNGRQDLAEVVLKFANEHWKEVANDVQYPVLTADIKKIVKNANAYLKTIPIDEYMVQ
;
A
#
# COMPACT_ATOMS: atom_id res chain seq x y z
N MET A 1 -5.31 69.79 24.97
CA MET A 1 -4.48 68.93 25.84
C MET A 1 -5.27 67.65 26.13
N ILE A 2 -4.66 66.48 25.88
CA ILE A 2 -5.01 65.14 26.43
C ILE A 2 -6.32 64.54 25.84
N SER A 3 -6.42 63.30 25.34
CA SER A 3 -5.50 62.17 25.18
C SER A 3 -6.06 61.24 24.10
N VAL A 4 -5.20 60.76 23.22
CA VAL A 4 -5.45 59.61 22.33
C VAL A 4 -4.79 58.39 22.98
N LEU A 5 -5.55 57.36 23.33
CA LEU A 5 -4.99 56.02 23.56
C LEU A 5 -6.11 54.95 23.46
N LEU A 6 -6.20 54.30 22.30
CA LEU A 6 -6.94 53.05 22.10
C LEU A 6 -5.92 52.01 21.63
N LEU A 7 -5.37 51.26 22.60
CA LEU A 7 -4.48 50.13 22.37
C LEU A 7 -5.34 48.90 22.01
N LEU A 8 -5.52 48.64 20.71
CA LEU A 8 -5.92 47.33 20.20
C LEU A 8 -4.68 46.43 20.16
N SER A 9 -4.45 45.66 21.23
CA SER A 9 -3.46 44.58 21.21
C SER A 9 -4.04 43.37 20.48
N CYS A 10 -3.72 43.26 19.20
CA CYS A 10 -3.99 42.08 18.38
C CYS A 10 -3.01 40.97 18.81
N THR A 11 -3.42 40.10 19.74
CA THR A 11 -2.63 38.91 20.09
C THR A 11 -2.74 37.92 18.93
N ILE A 12 -1.73 37.90 18.07
CA ILE A 12 -1.53 36.87 17.06
C ILE A 12 -1.19 35.58 17.81
N VAL A 13 -2.17 34.70 17.95
CA VAL A 13 -1.95 33.32 18.40
C VAL A 13 -1.28 32.60 17.24
N ILE A 14 0.05 32.48 17.29
CA ILE A 14 0.80 31.63 16.38
C ILE A 14 0.53 30.19 16.80
N VAL A 15 -0.45 29.55 16.16
CA VAL A 15 -0.63 28.10 16.25
C VAL A 15 0.54 27.47 15.51
N LEU A 16 1.62 27.17 16.23
CA LEU A 16 2.66 26.27 15.74
C LEU A 16 2.01 24.90 15.59
N SER A 17 1.68 24.55 14.35
CA SER A 17 1.26 23.19 14.01
C SER A 17 2.40 22.25 14.37
N THR A 18 2.30 21.57 15.52
CA THR A 18 3.21 20.46 15.86
C THR A 18 2.84 19.30 14.96
N GLN A 19 3.39 19.28 13.75
CA GLN A 19 3.37 18.06 12.94
C GLN A 19 4.05 16.96 13.77
N PRO A 20 3.54 15.72 13.77
CA PRO A 20 4.25 14.62 14.38
C PRO A 20 5.61 14.51 13.68
N VAL A 21 6.66 14.91 14.39
CA VAL A 21 8.03 14.79 13.87
C VAL A 21 8.34 13.32 13.91
N VAL A 22 8.41 12.72 12.72
CA VAL A 22 8.90 11.36 12.58
C VAL A 22 10.37 11.39 12.96
N SER A 23 10.71 10.96 14.18
CA SER A 23 12.10 10.81 14.61
C SER A 23 12.68 9.56 13.95
N LEU A 24 13.04 9.67 12.66
CA LEU A 24 13.88 8.67 12.01
C LEU A 24 15.29 8.84 12.56
N HIS A 25 15.87 7.77 13.10
CA HIS A 25 17.29 7.79 13.43
C HIS A 25 18.12 7.86 12.15
N LEU A 26 19.17 8.68 12.19
CA LEU A 26 20.17 8.78 11.15
C LEU A 26 20.80 7.41 10.88
N CYS A 27 20.62 6.90 9.66
CA CYS A 27 21.16 5.61 9.23
C CYS A 27 22.19 5.76 8.11
N LYS A 28 23.31 5.03 8.24
CA LYS A 28 24.16 4.72 7.09
C LYS A 28 23.42 3.74 6.19
N THR A 29 23.57 3.93 4.88
CA THR A 29 22.82 3.19 3.85
C THR A 29 23.27 1.74 3.71
N ASP A 30 24.49 1.41 4.10
CA ASP A 30 25.05 0.05 4.13
C ASP A 30 24.71 -0.74 5.40
N ASN A 31 24.02 -0.11 6.37
CA ASN A 31 23.59 -0.76 7.60
C ASN A 31 22.12 -1.21 7.50
N ASP A 32 21.92 -2.41 6.96
CA ASP A 32 20.60 -3.03 6.78
C ASP A 32 19.75 -3.07 8.06
N VAL A 33 20.37 -3.24 9.23
CA VAL A 33 19.65 -3.26 10.52
C VAL A 33 19.09 -1.87 10.85
N CYS A 34 19.90 -0.83 10.64
CA CYS A 34 19.45 0.55 10.82
C CYS A 34 18.34 0.90 9.84
N VAL A 35 18.53 0.61 8.54
CA VAL A 35 17.55 0.88 7.48
C VAL A 35 16.23 0.14 7.78
N THR A 36 16.31 -1.13 8.19
CA THR A 36 15.12 -1.91 8.61
C THR A 36 14.38 -1.25 9.76
N ASN A 37 15.09 -0.78 10.80
CA ASN A 37 14.45 -0.11 11.95
C ASN A 37 13.84 1.24 11.57
N ALA A 38 14.50 2.01 10.69
CA ALA A 38 13.94 3.26 10.17
C ALA A 38 12.65 3.01 9.37
N VAL A 39 12.64 1.99 8.50
CA VAL A 39 11.44 1.62 7.74
C VAL A 39 10.33 1.08 8.66
N LYS A 40 10.67 0.31 9.70
CA LYS A 40 9.71 -0.13 10.74
C LYS A 40 9.05 1.06 11.43
N ALA A 41 9.80 2.11 11.75
CA ALA A 41 9.26 3.32 12.36
C ALA A 41 8.40 4.13 11.38
N ALA A 42 8.82 4.20 10.11
CA ALA A 42 8.10 4.95 9.07
C ALA A 42 6.80 4.28 8.60
N TYR A 43 6.79 2.95 8.50
CA TYR A 43 5.69 2.17 7.94
C TYR A 43 4.31 2.50 8.52
N PRO A 44 4.08 2.48 9.86
CA PRO A 44 2.77 2.80 10.41
C PRO A 44 2.33 4.23 10.07
N LEU A 45 3.26 5.19 10.06
CA LEU A 45 2.97 6.60 9.80
C LEU A 45 2.49 6.82 8.35
N ILE A 46 3.07 6.09 7.40
CA ILE A 46 2.67 6.14 5.98
C ILE A 46 1.23 5.65 5.79
N LEU A 47 0.75 4.75 6.66
CA LEU A 47 -0.59 4.20 6.59
C LEU A 47 -1.64 5.06 7.30
N GLU A 48 -1.23 5.95 8.19
CA GLU A 48 -2.14 6.85 8.90
C GLU A 48 -2.48 8.10 8.06
N PRO A 49 -3.73 8.62 8.18
CA PRO A 49 -4.12 9.86 7.53
C PRO A 49 -3.36 11.06 8.14
N ASN A 50 -3.00 12.01 7.30
CA ASN A 50 -2.43 13.28 7.72
C ASN A 50 -2.83 14.38 6.71
N GLU A 51 -3.80 15.20 7.12
CA GLU A 51 -4.40 16.24 6.27
C GLU A 51 -3.39 17.31 5.84
N ASN A 52 -2.42 17.64 6.70
CA ASN A 52 -1.42 18.68 6.42
C ASN A 52 -0.56 18.37 5.19
N ILE A 53 -0.41 17.08 4.86
CA ILE A 53 0.40 16.60 3.74
C ILE A 53 -0.45 15.89 2.68
N GLY A 54 -1.78 15.83 2.87
CA GLY A 54 -2.70 15.13 2.00
C GLY A 54 -2.58 13.61 2.01
N ALA A 55 -1.99 13.02 3.07
CA ALA A 55 -1.96 11.58 3.26
C ALA A 55 -3.34 11.07 3.71
N LYS A 56 -3.79 9.97 3.14
CA LYS A 56 -5.09 9.35 3.44
C LYS A 56 -4.91 8.12 4.33
N ASP A 57 -5.97 7.63 4.96
CA ASP A 57 -5.92 6.35 5.66
C ASP A 57 -5.73 5.21 4.63
N MET A 58 -4.76 4.34 4.87
CA MET A 58 -4.42 3.19 4.02
C MET A 58 -4.87 1.86 4.63
N ASP A 59 -5.62 1.87 5.73
CA ASP A 59 -6.26 0.67 6.26
C ASP A 59 -7.52 1.03 7.08
N PRO A 60 -8.73 0.97 6.48
CA PRO A 60 -9.04 0.35 5.18
C PRO A 60 -8.54 1.13 3.96
N LEU A 61 -7.93 0.43 2.99
CA LEU A 61 -7.54 0.99 1.69
C LEU A 61 -8.68 0.84 0.68
N TYR A 62 -9.25 1.95 0.26
CA TYR A 62 -10.30 1.97 -0.77
C TYR A 62 -9.75 2.09 -2.19
N GLN A 63 -10.27 1.32 -3.14
CA GLN A 63 -10.03 1.38 -4.59
C GLN A 63 -11.35 1.43 -5.34
N GLU A 64 -11.55 2.48 -6.14
CA GLU A 64 -12.76 2.58 -6.95
C GLU A 64 -12.78 1.51 -8.04
N ILE A 65 -11.66 1.32 -8.75
CA ILE A 65 -11.52 0.32 -9.81
C ILE A 65 -10.14 -0.32 -9.74
N ILE A 66 -10.10 -1.65 -9.84
CA ILE A 66 -8.90 -2.43 -10.17
C ILE A 66 -9.25 -3.26 -11.39
N GLU A 67 -8.41 -3.24 -12.42
CA GLU A 67 -8.61 -4.06 -13.62
C GLU A 67 -7.44 -5.04 -13.80
N GLY A 68 -7.77 -6.31 -13.97
CA GLY A 68 -6.84 -7.34 -14.41
C GLY A 68 -7.18 -7.75 -15.85
N ASN A 69 -6.23 -7.56 -16.76
CA ASN A 69 -6.32 -7.98 -18.15
C ASN A 69 -5.22 -9.01 -18.43
N LEU A 70 -5.42 -10.22 -17.93
CA LEU A 70 -4.52 -11.36 -18.16
C LEU A 70 -4.83 -11.99 -19.53
N SER A 71 -3.94 -12.88 -19.99
CA SER A 71 -4.06 -13.52 -21.31
C SER A 71 -5.36 -14.30 -21.46
N THR A 72 -5.76 -15.04 -20.43
CA THR A 72 -6.96 -15.90 -20.44
C THR A 72 -8.10 -15.36 -19.58
N LEU A 73 -7.82 -14.39 -18.70
CA LEU A 73 -8.76 -13.92 -17.69
C LEU A 73 -8.83 -12.40 -17.67
N LYS A 74 -10.05 -11.86 -17.72
CA LYS A 74 -10.31 -10.44 -17.50
C LYS A 74 -11.19 -10.29 -16.27
N PHE A 75 -10.80 -9.38 -15.38
CA PHE A 75 -11.60 -9.04 -14.22
C PHE A 75 -11.54 -7.56 -13.90
N LYS A 76 -12.58 -7.08 -13.24
CA LYS A 76 -12.65 -5.77 -12.61
C LYS A 76 -13.13 -5.95 -11.18
N PHE A 77 -12.47 -5.28 -10.24
CA PHE A 77 -13.02 -5.03 -8.92
C PHE A 77 -13.46 -3.57 -8.84
N LEU A 78 -14.65 -3.34 -8.31
CA LEU A 78 -15.31 -2.05 -8.20
C LEU A 78 -15.63 -1.78 -6.74
N ASN A 79 -15.41 -0.54 -6.29
CA ASN A 79 -15.61 -0.12 -4.90
C ASN A 79 -14.95 -1.08 -3.90
N ASN A 80 -13.74 -1.51 -4.22
CA ASN A 80 -12.98 -2.47 -3.44
C ASN A 80 -12.43 -1.83 -2.17
N THR A 81 -12.51 -2.55 -1.08
CA THR A 81 -11.88 -2.20 0.20
C THR A 81 -10.95 -3.32 0.62
N VAL A 82 -9.69 -2.97 0.89
CA VAL A 82 -8.66 -3.87 1.40
C VAL A 82 -8.33 -3.50 2.84
N ILE A 83 -8.36 -4.48 3.73
CA ILE A 83 -8.06 -4.33 5.15
C ILE A 83 -6.88 -5.23 5.51
N GLY A 84 -5.92 -4.74 6.29
CA GLY A 84 -4.83 -5.54 6.86
C GLY A 84 -3.42 -4.97 6.70
N PHE A 85 -3.23 -3.89 5.92
CA PHE A 85 -1.90 -3.28 5.74
C PHE A 85 -1.26 -2.82 7.04
N LYS A 86 -2.03 -2.27 8.01
CA LYS A 86 -1.53 -1.87 9.34
C LYS A 86 -1.10 -3.06 10.20
N THR A 87 -1.50 -4.28 9.85
CA THR A 87 -1.11 -5.51 10.55
C THR A 87 0.14 -6.17 9.99
N CYS A 88 0.66 -5.68 8.85
CA CYS A 88 1.89 -6.19 8.28
C CYS A 88 3.12 -5.74 9.08
N GLU A 89 4.13 -6.60 9.10
CA GLU A 89 5.40 -6.35 9.75
C GLU A 89 6.52 -6.24 8.70
N VAL A 90 7.31 -5.16 8.79
CA VAL A 90 8.55 -5.04 8.03
C VAL A 90 9.55 -6.05 8.57
N GLN A 91 9.94 -7.02 7.75
CA GLN A 91 10.93 -8.03 8.10
C GLN A 91 12.34 -7.48 7.87
N THR A 92 12.58 -6.97 6.66
CA THR A 92 13.86 -6.42 6.22
C THR A 92 13.64 -5.21 5.33
N ALA A 93 14.58 -4.26 5.38
CA ALA A 93 14.72 -3.23 4.38
C ALA A 93 16.19 -2.93 4.11
N LYS A 94 16.56 -2.83 2.84
CA LYS A 94 17.95 -2.57 2.43
C LYS A 94 18.06 -1.92 1.06
N PHE A 95 19.15 -1.20 0.84
CA PHE A 95 19.50 -0.66 -0.46
C PHE A 95 20.11 -1.76 -1.35
N VAL A 96 19.67 -1.86 -2.60
CA VAL A 96 20.12 -2.89 -3.54
C VAL A 96 21.46 -2.48 -4.14
N ASP A 97 22.38 -3.42 -4.29
CA ASP A 97 23.73 -3.22 -4.85
C ASP A 97 24.52 -2.08 -4.18
N ASN A 98 24.20 -1.77 -2.91
CA ASN A 98 24.74 -0.65 -2.15
C ASN A 98 24.57 0.72 -2.86
N ASN A 99 23.58 0.85 -3.74
CA ASN A 99 23.19 2.14 -4.32
C ASN A 99 21.90 2.66 -3.67
N GLU A 100 21.82 3.98 -3.46
CA GLU A 100 20.66 4.61 -2.83
C GLU A 100 19.43 4.74 -3.75
N ASP A 101 19.49 4.12 -4.92
CA ASP A 101 18.48 4.25 -5.96
C ASP A 101 17.34 3.24 -5.81
N ILE A 102 17.60 2.10 -5.18
CA ILE A 102 16.59 1.05 -4.99
C ILE A 102 16.58 0.61 -3.53
N LEU A 103 15.46 0.87 -2.84
CA LEU A 103 15.19 0.35 -1.50
C LEU A 103 14.26 -0.86 -1.61
N ARG A 104 14.76 -2.05 -1.28
CA ARG A 104 13.96 -3.27 -1.15
C ARG A 104 13.39 -3.37 0.26
N ILE A 105 12.09 -3.61 0.37
CA ILE A 105 11.38 -3.83 1.62
C ILE A 105 10.64 -5.17 1.55
N ASP A 106 10.85 -6.02 2.54
CA ASP A 106 10.12 -7.28 2.70
C ASP A 106 9.14 -7.17 3.86
N LEU A 107 7.87 -7.48 3.59
CA LEU A 107 6.76 -7.43 4.52
C LEU A 107 6.23 -8.84 4.75
N LEU A 108 5.85 -9.12 5.99
CA LEU A 108 5.06 -10.28 6.37
C LEU A 108 3.69 -9.80 6.87
N CYS A 109 2.64 -10.18 6.17
CA CYS A 109 1.28 -9.76 6.47
C CYS A 109 0.48 -10.95 7.01
N PRO A 110 -0.13 -10.88 8.21
CA PRO A 110 -0.79 -12.02 8.81
C PRO A 110 -2.13 -12.37 8.14
N LYS A 111 -2.83 -11.37 7.62
CA LYS A 111 -4.12 -11.53 6.94
C LYS A 111 -4.47 -10.30 6.13
N PHE A 112 -5.25 -10.49 5.08
CA PHE A 112 -5.98 -9.44 4.39
C PHE A 112 -7.44 -9.82 4.26
N LYS A 113 -8.31 -8.81 4.24
CA LYS A 113 -9.70 -8.96 3.82
C LYS A 113 -10.00 -7.99 2.71
N LEU A 114 -10.44 -8.50 1.57
CA LEU A 114 -10.85 -7.72 0.41
C LEU A 114 -12.33 -7.95 0.19
N HIS A 115 -13.06 -6.88 -0.10
CA HIS A 115 -14.47 -6.99 -0.44
C HIS A 115 -14.91 -5.83 -1.33
N GLY A 116 -15.92 -6.09 -2.14
CA GLY A 116 -16.47 -5.11 -3.08
C GLY A 116 -17.32 -5.81 -4.12
N LEU A 117 -17.40 -5.20 -5.30
CA LEU A 117 -18.08 -5.75 -6.45
C LEU A 117 -17.06 -6.26 -7.46
N TYR A 118 -17.38 -7.35 -8.16
CA TYR A 118 -16.54 -7.86 -9.24
C TYR A 118 -17.32 -8.01 -10.55
N VAL A 119 -16.58 -7.98 -11.64
CA VAL A 119 -16.99 -8.49 -12.95
C VAL A 119 -15.84 -9.33 -13.46
N ILE A 120 -16.07 -10.59 -13.83
CA ILE A 120 -15.04 -11.50 -14.32
C ILE A 120 -15.52 -12.23 -15.57
N LYS A 121 -14.60 -12.47 -16.50
CA LYS A 121 -14.86 -13.27 -17.69
C LYS A 121 -13.56 -13.86 -18.23
N GLY A 122 -13.61 -15.13 -18.60
CA GLY A 122 -12.50 -15.80 -19.28
C GLY A 122 -12.29 -17.19 -18.73
N GLN A 123 -11.04 -17.55 -18.50
CA GLN A 123 -10.61 -18.84 -18.01
C GLN A 123 -9.62 -18.65 -16.86
N LEU A 124 -10.03 -19.08 -15.66
CA LEU A 124 -9.20 -19.11 -14.46
C LEU A 124 -8.37 -20.39 -14.48
N ILE A 125 -7.08 -20.26 -14.77
CA ILE A 125 -6.15 -21.38 -15.00
C ILE A 125 -6.64 -22.27 -16.16
N THR A 126 -7.51 -23.24 -15.90
CA THR A 126 -8.14 -24.11 -16.90
C THR A 126 -9.66 -24.06 -16.90
N ILE A 127 -10.29 -23.45 -15.90
CA ILE A 127 -11.74 -23.49 -15.72
C ILE A 127 -12.37 -22.21 -16.29
N PRO A 128 -13.36 -22.32 -17.22
CA PRO A 128 -14.13 -21.16 -17.65
C PRO A 128 -14.80 -20.48 -16.47
N ILE A 129 -14.79 -19.16 -16.43
CA ILE A 129 -15.42 -18.38 -15.38
C ILE A 129 -16.08 -17.14 -15.99
N GLU A 130 -17.31 -16.89 -15.57
CA GLU A 130 -17.97 -15.62 -15.79
C GLU A 130 -18.89 -15.29 -14.63
N GLY A 131 -19.02 -14.02 -14.32
CA GLY A 131 -19.89 -13.58 -13.25
C GLY A 131 -19.72 -12.12 -12.92
N ASN A 132 -20.66 -11.62 -12.14
CA ASN A 132 -20.60 -10.30 -11.57
C ASN A 132 -21.42 -10.28 -10.28
N GLY A 133 -20.99 -9.54 -9.28
CA GLY A 133 -21.69 -9.47 -8.01
C GLY A 133 -20.79 -9.06 -6.86
N ASN A 134 -21.21 -9.37 -5.64
CA ASN A 134 -20.37 -9.16 -4.47
C ASN A 134 -19.28 -10.22 -4.39
N TYR A 135 -18.11 -9.83 -3.89
CA TYR A 135 -17.07 -10.77 -3.50
C TYR A 135 -16.51 -10.47 -2.12
N VAL A 136 -15.98 -11.52 -1.50
CA VAL A 136 -15.12 -11.43 -0.32
C VAL A 136 -13.92 -12.35 -0.55
N LEU A 137 -12.72 -11.82 -0.38
CA LEU A 137 -11.49 -12.61 -0.27
C LEU A 137 -10.93 -12.46 1.14
N ASP A 138 -10.67 -13.59 1.79
CA ASP A 138 -9.97 -13.62 3.07
C ASP A 138 -8.64 -14.35 2.87
N THR A 139 -7.53 -13.67 3.14
CA THR A 139 -6.20 -14.27 3.10
C THR A 139 -5.71 -14.53 4.52
N LYS A 140 -4.89 -15.56 4.67
CA LYS A 140 -3.99 -15.71 5.81
C LYS A 140 -2.63 -15.07 5.48
N LYS A 141 -1.56 -15.66 6.01
CA LYS A 141 -0.19 -15.18 5.93
C LYS A 141 0.25 -14.97 4.47
N TYR A 142 0.83 -13.80 4.24
CA TYR A 142 1.32 -13.33 2.94
C TYR A 142 2.72 -12.74 3.10
N SER A 143 3.62 -13.05 2.17
CA SER A 143 4.89 -12.34 2.03
C SER A 143 4.77 -11.35 0.87
N ILE A 144 5.24 -10.12 1.05
CA ILE A 144 5.24 -9.08 0.02
C ILE A 144 6.63 -8.46 -0.03
N THR A 145 7.23 -8.43 -1.22
CA THR A 145 8.47 -7.69 -1.48
C THR A 145 8.13 -6.47 -2.34
N VAL A 146 8.65 -5.31 -1.96
CA VAL A 146 8.52 -4.05 -2.70
C VAL A 146 9.90 -3.46 -2.96
N ASP A 147 10.26 -3.30 -4.22
CA ASP A 147 11.44 -2.55 -4.65
C ASP A 147 11.00 -1.13 -5.00
N LEU A 148 11.40 -0.15 -4.19
CA LEU A 148 11.12 1.26 -4.42
C LEU A 148 12.27 1.89 -5.18
N GLU A 149 11.97 2.46 -6.35
CA GLU A 149 12.94 3.25 -7.10
C GLU A 149 12.90 4.70 -6.58
N LEU A 150 14.01 5.16 -6.04
CA LEU A 150 14.16 6.46 -5.41
C LEU A 150 14.81 7.47 -6.36
N LYS A 151 14.56 8.74 -6.07
CA LYS A 151 15.29 9.88 -6.63
C LYS A 151 15.43 10.96 -5.56
N THR A 152 16.49 11.75 -5.66
CA THR A 152 16.65 12.97 -4.85
C THR A 152 16.02 14.15 -5.58
N ILE A 153 15.25 14.96 -4.87
CA ILE A 153 14.71 16.24 -5.34
C ILE A 153 15.18 17.35 -4.42
N THR A 154 15.57 18.50 -4.99
CA THR A 154 15.98 19.67 -4.21
C THR A 154 14.89 20.72 -4.22
N LYS A 155 14.50 21.22 -3.04
CA LYS A 155 13.51 22.27 -2.85
C LYS A 155 13.99 23.22 -1.76
N HIS A 156 14.05 24.52 -2.06
CA HIS A 156 14.51 25.56 -1.13
C HIS A 156 15.87 25.26 -0.47
N GLY A 157 16.81 24.69 -1.23
CA GLY A 157 18.15 24.36 -0.74
C GLY A 157 18.23 23.09 0.10
N LYS A 158 17.10 22.41 0.38
CA LYS A 158 17.07 21.10 1.06
C LYS A 158 16.80 19.98 0.05
N SER A 159 17.39 18.82 0.30
CA SER A 159 17.22 17.62 -0.51
C SER A 159 16.26 16.64 0.15
N TYR A 160 15.39 16.03 -0.64
CA TYR A 160 14.35 15.08 -0.20
C TYR A 160 14.39 13.83 -1.08
N LYS A 161 14.08 12.65 -0.54
CA LYS A 161 13.83 11.48 -1.39
C LYS A 161 12.41 11.53 -1.94
N SER A 162 12.21 10.90 -3.08
CA SER A 162 10.89 10.61 -3.64
C SER A 162 10.94 9.29 -4.39
N VAL A 163 9.88 8.50 -4.25
CA VAL A 163 9.69 7.27 -5.03
C VAL A 163 9.21 7.65 -6.43
N LYS A 164 10.00 7.32 -7.47
CA LYS A 164 9.66 7.53 -8.88
C LYS A 164 8.93 6.33 -9.51
N GLY A 165 9.17 5.14 -8.98
CA GLY A 165 8.65 3.88 -9.48
C GLY A 165 8.75 2.80 -8.42
N PHE A 166 8.09 1.67 -8.65
CA PHE A 166 8.23 0.51 -7.78
C PHE A 166 8.00 -0.79 -8.56
N LYS A 167 8.54 -1.88 -8.03
CA LYS A 167 8.17 -3.25 -8.42
C LYS A 167 7.69 -3.97 -7.18
N THR A 168 6.71 -4.86 -7.35
CA THR A 168 6.18 -5.64 -6.23
C THR A 168 6.00 -7.09 -6.64
N LYS A 169 6.23 -7.96 -5.67
CA LYS A 169 5.95 -9.39 -5.74
C LYS A 169 5.28 -9.79 -4.43
N ALA A 170 4.45 -10.81 -4.48
CA ALA A 170 3.90 -11.39 -3.29
C ALA A 170 3.76 -12.91 -3.42
N GLU A 171 3.71 -13.56 -2.27
CA GLU A 171 3.47 -14.97 -2.16
C GLU A 171 2.46 -15.22 -1.05
N ALA A 172 1.38 -15.93 -1.40
CA ALA A 172 0.47 -16.50 -0.42
C ALA A 172 1.18 -17.65 0.30
N LEU A 173 1.49 -17.46 1.59
CA LEU A 173 2.15 -18.47 2.42
C LEU A 173 1.15 -19.43 3.07
N GLU A 174 -0.09 -18.98 3.23
CA GLU A 174 -1.20 -19.75 3.79
C GLU A 174 -2.49 -19.49 3.00
N LYS A 175 -3.54 -20.26 3.32
CA LYS A 175 -4.80 -20.33 2.57
C LYS A 175 -5.38 -18.95 2.23
N VAL A 176 -5.81 -18.82 0.98
CA VAL A 176 -6.72 -17.76 0.50
C VAL A 176 -8.09 -18.36 0.28
N THR A 177 -9.13 -17.67 0.77
CA THR A 177 -10.51 -18.05 0.57
C THR A 177 -11.18 -17.10 -0.41
N TYR A 178 -11.82 -17.66 -1.42
CA TYR A 178 -12.51 -16.93 -2.48
C TYR A 178 -14.03 -17.16 -2.34
N ASP A 179 -14.77 -16.08 -2.15
CA ASP A 179 -16.24 -16.06 -2.20
C ASP A 179 -16.68 -15.08 -3.28
N LEU A 180 -17.25 -15.61 -4.37
CA LEU A 180 -17.75 -14.86 -5.52
C LEU A 180 -19.23 -15.17 -5.70
N ARG A 181 -20.09 -14.16 -5.56
CA ARG A 181 -21.54 -14.33 -5.71
C ARG A 181 -21.99 -14.12 -7.15
N ASN A 182 -23.05 -14.82 -7.54
CA ASN A 182 -23.65 -14.69 -8.88
C ASN A 182 -22.68 -15.02 -10.05
N LEU A 183 -21.86 -16.06 -9.86
CA LEU A 183 -21.18 -16.73 -10.98
C LEU A 183 -22.22 -17.39 -11.91
N PHE A 184 -21.98 -17.35 -13.22
CA PHE A 184 -22.85 -17.95 -14.25
C PHE A 184 -24.34 -17.58 -14.11
N ASN A 185 -24.62 -16.31 -13.79
CA ASN A 185 -25.99 -15.81 -13.55
C ASN A 185 -26.76 -16.62 -12.50
N GLY A 186 -26.08 -17.10 -11.46
CA GLY A 186 -26.67 -17.80 -10.33
C GLY A 186 -26.81 -19.31 -10.49
N ARG A 187 -26.24 -19.91 -11.54
CA ARG A 187 -26.19 -21.39 -11.69
C ARG A 187 -25.26 -22.00 -10.64
N GLN A 188 -25.86 -22.54 -9.58
CA GLN A 188 -25.16 -23.04 -8.39
C GLN A 188 -24.23 -24.22 -8.71
N ASP A 189 -24.66 -25.14 -9.56
CA ASP A 189 -23.88 -26.29 -10.00
C ASP A 189 -22.53 -25.90 -10.61
N LEU A 190 -22.51 -24.85 -11.44
CA LEU A 190 -21.28 -24.33 -12.03
C LEU A 190 -20.48 -23.44 -11.08
N ALA A 191 -21.17 -22.62 -10.28
CA ALA A 191 -20.54 -21.73 -9.31
C ALA A 191 -19.76 -22.54 -8.24
N GLU A 192 -20.34 -23.63 -7.74
CA GLU A 192 -19.71 -24.50 -6.75
C GLU A 192 -18.44 -25.16 -7.29
N VAL A 193 -18.44 -25.61 -8.55
CA VAL A 193 -17.25 -26.19 -9.20
C VAL A 193 -16.11 -25.17 -9.26
N VAL A 194 -16.39 -23.94 -9.71
CA VAL A 194 -15.37 -22.88 -9.80
C VAL A 194 -14.87 -22.45 -8.42
N LEU A 195 -15.78 -22.25 -7.45
CA LEU A 195 -15.39 -21.83 -6.10
C LEU A 195 -14.60 -22.92 -5.39
N LYS A 196 -15.01 -24.19 -5.53
CA LYS A 196 -14.26 -25.32 -4.98
C LYS A 196 -12.85 -25.35 -5.55
N PHE A 197 -12.72 -25.28 -6.87
CA PHE A 197 -11.40 -25.23 -7.52
C PHE A 197 -10.57 -24.04 -7.02
N ALA A 198 -11.14 -22.84 -6.99
CA ALA A 198 -10.42 -21.65 -6.55
C ALA A 198 -9.91 -21.77 -5.10
N ASN A 199 -10.70 -22.37 -4.21
CA ASN A 199 -10.35 -22.54 -2.80
C ASN A 199 -9.43 -23.74 -2.54
N GLU A 200 -9.46 -24.79 -3.36
CA GLU A 200 -8.54 -25.93 -3.29
C GLU A 200 -7.17 -25.57 -3.89
N HIS A 201 -7.17 -24.84 -5.01
CA HIS A 201 -5.96 -24.36 -5.71
C HIS A 201 -5.61 -22.90 -5.36
N TRP A 202 -5.89 -22.50 -4.13
CA TRP A 202 -5.84 -21.09 -3.70
C TRP A 202 -4.50 -20.41 -3.98
N LYS A 203 -3.38 -21.14 -3.89
CA LYS A 203 -2.03 -20.62 -4.11
C LYS A 203 -1.78 -20.34 -5.59
N GLU A 204 -2.18 -21.25 -6.46
CA GLU A 204 -2.05 -21.09 -7.91
C GLU A 204 -2.93 -19.94 -8.42
N VAL A 205 -4.17 -19.89 -7.93
CA VAL A 205 -5.11 -18.80 -8.23
C VAL A 205 -4.54 -17.46 -7.79
N ALA A 206 -4.03 -17.37 -6.55
CA ALA A 206 -3.42 -16.16 -6.03
C ALA A 206 -2.24 -15.70 -6.91
N ASN A 207 -1.35 -16.62 -7.29
CA ASN A 207 -0.21 -16.32 -8.14
C ASN A 207 -0.61 -15.77 -9.51
N ASP A 208 -1.72 -16.24 -10.08
CA ASP A 208 -2.23 -15.79 -11.38
C ASP A 208 -2.88 -14.39 -11.30
N VAL A 209 -3.67 -14.11 -10.25
CA VAL A 209 -4.52 -12.90 -10.21
C VAL A 209 -4.05 -11.76 -9.31
N GLN A 210 -3.11 -11.99 -8.38
CA GLN A 210 -2.77 -11.00 -7.35
C GLN A 210 -2.05 -9.76 -7.87
N TYR A 211 -1.30 -9.87 -8.97
CA TYR A 211 -0.36 -8.82 -9.38
C TYR A 211 -1.05 -7.47 -9.69
N PRO A 212 -2.15 -7.41 -10.47
CA PRO A 212 -2.87 -6.15 -10.69
C PRO A 212 -3.42 -5.53 -9.39
N VAL A 213 -3.92 -6.37 -8.47
CA VAL A 213 -4.48 -5.93 -7.18
C VAL A 213 -3.40 -5.29 -6.32
N LEU A 214 -2.33 -6.03 -6.07
CA LEU A 214 -1.20 -5.56 -5.27
C LEU A 214 -0.55 -4.31 -5.85
N THR A 215 -0.39 -4.25 -7.17
CA THR A 215 0.17 -3.08 -7.84
C THR A 215 -0.70 -1.83 -7.63
N ALA A 216 -2.03 -1.98 -7.72
CA ALA A 216 -2.96 -0.87 -7.48
C ALA A 216 -2.86 -0.36 -6.03
N ASP A 217 -2.76 -1.25 -5.06
CA ASP A 217 -2.72 -0.91 -3.63
C ASP A 217 -1.38 -0.30 -3.23
N ILE A 218 -0.26 -0.93 -3.62
CA ILE A 218 1.09 -0.39 -3.39
C ILE A 218 1.25 0.98 -4.05
N LYS A 219 0.63 1.23 -5.22
CA LYS A 219 0.65 2.57 -5.83
C LYS A 219 0.03 3.65 -4.93
N LYS A 220 -1.04 3.34 -4.19
CA LYS A 220 -1.66 4.28 -3.24
C LYS A 220 -0.80 4.48 -2.00
N ILE A 221 -0.26 3.40 -1.46
CA ILE A 221 0.66 3.46 -0.30
C ILE A 221 1.92 4.26 -0.66
N VAL A 222 2.50 4.06 -1.84
CA VAL A 222 3.65 4.83 -2.34
C VAL A 222 3.30 6.31 -2.52
N LYS A 223 2.08 6.64 -2.98
CA LYS A 223 1.63 8.03 -3.06
C LYS A 223 1.60 8.69 -1.67
N ASN A 224 1.10 7.98 -0.66
CA ASN A 224 1.14 8.41 0.73
C ASN A 224 2.57 8.56 1.25
N ALA A 225 3.44 7.57 1.01
CA ALA A 225 4.85 7.62 1.40
C ALA A 225 5.55 8.85 0.81
N ASN A 226 5.29 9.15 -0.47
CA ASN A 226 5.80 10.34 -1.14
C ASN A 226 5.29 11.66 -0.53
N ALA A 227 4.12 11.69 0.11
CA ALA A 227 3.65 12.88 0.83
C ALA A 227 4.53 13.13 2.06
N TYR A 228 4.85 12.09 2.83
CA TYR A 228 5.75 12.16 3.99
C TYR A 228 7.19 12.47 3.59
N LEU A 229 7.76 11.75 2.60
CA LEU A 229 9.17 11.93 2.18
C LEU A 229 9.49 13.35 1.69
N LYS A 230 8.48 14.09 1.19
CA LYS A 230 8.64 15.49 0.77
C LYS A 230 8.68 16.49 1.92
N THR A 231 8.41 16.05 3.15
CA THR A 231 8.44 16.89 4.35
C THR A 231 9.70 16.71 5.17
N ILE A 232 10.39 15.57 5.03
CA ILE A 232 11.57 15.22 5.82
C ILE A 232 12.81 15.34 4.92
N PRO A 233 13.70 16.30 5.16
CA PRO A 233 15.00 16.41 4.49
C PRO A 233 15.86 15.15 4.68
N ILE A 234 16.64 14.79 3.67
CA ILE A 234 17.49 13.58 3.67
C ILE A 234 18.46 13.56 4.86
N ASP A 235 19.02 14.71 5.21
CA ASP A 235 19.98 14.91 6.29
C ASP A 235 19.39 14.72 7.69
N GLU A 236 18.08 14.53 7.82
CA GLU A 236 17.44 14.19 9.09
C GLU A 236 17.38 12.67 9.34
N TYR A 237 17.58 11.83 8.31
CA TYR A 237 17.42 10.36 8.44
C TYR A 237 18.43 9.50 7.66
N MET A 238 19.21 10.07 6.74
CA MET A 238 20.28 9.37 6.03
C MET A 238 21.63 10.05 6.29
N VAL A 239 22.63 9.22 6.60
CA VAL A 239 24.04 9.61 6.66
C VAL A 239 24.73 8.98 5.46
N GLN A 240 25.45 9.80 4.70
CA GLN A 240 26.31 9.34 3.60
C GLN A 240 27.55 8.60 4.14
#